data_AF-A0A7Z7VY02-F1
#
_entry.id   AF-A0A7Z7VY02-F1
#
_cell.length_a   1.000
_cell.length_b   1.000
_cell.length_c   1.000
_cell.angle_alpha   90.00
_cell.angle_beta   90.00
_cell.angle_gamma   90.00
#
_symmetry.space_group_name_H-M   'P 1'
#
loop_
_entity.id
_entity.type
_entity.pdbx_description
1 polymer ?
#
loop_
_entity_poly.entity_id
_entity_poly.type
_entity_poly.pdbx_seq_one_letter_code
_entity_poly.pdbx_strand_id
1 'polypeptide(L)'
;MKYKALIEKQFDDSKRQLEHSQHILDLDVKSWFDKHEVENYAKEIVEGEKLDEDKYKISRHVGLIAEDLAEAGLIEHVVYGSDGEIEGIEYDRLWIHLLPVIKELKNRIKVLEEKQNESK
;
A
#
# COMPACT_ATOMS: atom_id res chain seq x y z
N MET A 1 13.29 19.73 20.40
CA MET A 1 11.96 19.23 20.80
C MET A 1 11.88 17.76 20.47
N LYS A 2 11.50 16.90 21.42
CA LYS A 2 11.06 15.53 21.13
C LYS A 2 9.58 15.63 20.74
N TYR A 3 9.28 15.70 19.45
CA TYR A 3 7.90 15.85 18.92
C TYR A 3 7.03 14.59 19.07
N LYS A 4 7.52 13.53 19.73
CA LYS A 4 6.82 12.26 19.91
C LYS A 4 6.71 11.95 21.39
N ALA A 5 5.52 11.61 21.84
CA ALA A 5 5.20 11.15 23.18
C ALA A 5 4.65 9.72 23.11
N LEU A 6 4.77 8.94 24.20
CA LEU A 6 4.22 7.58 24.34
C LEU A 6 4.58 6.63 23.17
N ILE A 7 5.88 6.45 22.94
CA ILE A 7 6.36 5.52 21.90
C ILE A 7 6.29 4.09 22.43
N GLU A 8 5.46 3.27 21.81
CA GLU A 8 5.31 1.85 22.07
C GLU A 8 5.31 1.03 20.77
N LYS A 9 5.30 -0.30 20.89
CA LYS A 9 5.12 -1.17 19.73
C LYS A 9 3.65 -1.12 19.30
N GLN A 10 3.39 -1.21 17.99
CA GLN A 10 2.02 -1.34 17.47
C GLN A 10 1.31 -2.58 18.06
N PHE A 11 2.05 -3.68 18.21
CA PHE A 11 1.60 -4.87 18.91
C PHE A 11 2.65 -5.33 19.93
N ASP A 12 2.19 -5.74 21.11
CA ASP A 12 3.05 -6.28 22.17
C ASP A 12 3.64 -7.65 21.82
N ASP A 13 2.93 -8.41 20.99
CA ASP A 13 3.31 -9.74 20.53
C ASP A 13 3.84 -9.70 19.09
N SER A 14 5.03 -10.26 18.90
CA SER A 14 5.67 -10.36 17.59
C SER A 14 4.90 -11.26 16.61
N LYS A 15 4.16 -12.27 17.10
CA LYS A 15 3.36 -13.12 16.23
C LYS A 15 2.18 -12.34 15.67
N ARG A 16 1.44 -11.60 16.51
CA ARG A 16 0.39 -10.68 16.05
C ARG A 16 0.91 -9.60 15.12
N GLN A 17 2.07 -9.00 15.39
CA GLN A 17 2.69 -8.05 14.44
C GLN A 17 2.99 -8.69 13.09
N LEU A 18 3.48 -9.94 13.08
CA LEU A 18 3.74 -10.68 11.85
C LEU A 18 2.45 -11.00 11.09
N GLU A 19 1.42 -11.52 11.79
CA GLU A 19 0.12 -11.85 11.21
C GLU A 19 -0.51 -10.61 10.55
N HIS A 20 -0.56 -9.48 11.27
CA HIS A 20 -1.07 -8.22 10.72
C HIS A 20 -0.29 -7.76 9.49
N SER A 21 1.04 -7.76 9.59
CA SER A 21 1.89 -7.32 8.48
C SER A 21 1.91 -8.27 7.28
N GLN A 22 1.46 -9.52 7.41
CA GLN A 22 1.39 -10.45 6.28
C GLN A 22 0.31 -10.06 5.27
N HIS A 23 -0.73 -9.33 5.68
CA HIS A 23 -1.79 -8.88 4.77
C HIS A 23 -1.27 -8.00 3.62
N ILE A 24 -0.09 -7.39 3.75
CA ILE A 24 0.56 -6.65 2.65
C ILE A 24 0.83 -7.54 1.42
N LEU A 25 0.98 -8.85 1.63
CA LEU A 25 1.26 -9.83 0.58
C LEU A 25 0.01 -10.26 -0.18
N ASP A 26 -1.18 -9.97 0.36
CA ASP A 26 -2.48 -10.29 -0.25
C ASP A 26 -2.94 -9.19 -1.22
N LEU A 27 -2.21 -8.07 -1.30
CA LEU A 27 -2.54 -6.94 -2.16
C LEU A 27 -1.99 -7.14 -3.58
N ASP A 28 -2.86 -6.89 -4.56
CA ASP A 28 -2.48 -6.88 -5.97
C ASP A 28 -2.02 -5.48 -6.41
N VAL A 29 -0.96 -5.45 -7.22
CA VAL A 29 -0.58 -4.23 -7.95
C VAL A 29 -1.59 -4.03 -9.09
N LYS A 30 -2.32 -2.92 -9.04
CA LYS A 30 -3.33 -2.53 -10.01
C LYS A 30 -2.85 -1.36 -10.85
N SER A 31 -3.54 -1.14 -11.98
CA SER A 31 -3.33 0.06 -12.81
C SER A 31 -4.67 0.66 -13.18
N TRP A 32 -4.75 1.98 -13.22
CA TRP A 32 -5.98 2.71 -13.51
C TRP A 32 -5.69 3.96 -14.34
N PHE A 33 -6.75 4.54 -14.88
CA PHE A 33 -6.74 5.90 -15.39
C PHE A 33 -7.49 6.77 -14.39
N ASP A 34 -7.00 7.98 -14.14
CA ASP A 34 -7.70 8.90 -13.28
C ASP A 34 -9.05 9.30 -13.88
N LYS A 35 -10.11 9.31 -13.06
CA LYS A 35 -11.46 9.57 -13.53
C LYS A 35 -11.60 11.00 -14.07
N HIS A 36 -11.00 11.99 -13.40
CA HIS A 36 -11.05 13.38 -13.84
C HIS A 36 -10.27 13.56 -15.13
N GLU A 37 -9.10 12.93 -15.28
CA GLU A 37 -8.35 12.93 -16.55
C GLU A 37 -9.20 12.37 -17.71
N VAL A 38 -9.84 11.22 -17.50
CA VAL A 38 -10.69 10.58 -18.52
C VAL A 38 -11.91 11.44 -18.87
N GLU A 39 -12.60 11.98 -17.86
CA GLU A 39 -13.79 12.83 -18.07
C GLU A 39 -13.45 14.14 -18.78
N ASN A 40 -12.32 14.76 -18.42
CA ASN A 40 -11.86 15.99 -19.06
C ASN A 40 -11.51 15.75 -20.53
N TYR A 41 -10.77 14.68 -20.82
CA TYR A 41 -10.45 14.29 -22.20
C TYR A 41 -11.70 13.97 -23.03
N ALA A 42 -12.70 13.30 -22.44
CA ALA A 42 -13.96 13.02 -23.12
C ALA A 42 -14.72 14.30 -23.50
N LYS A 43 -14.73 15.32 -22.62
CA LYS A 43 -15.34 16.62 -22.91
C LYS A 43 -14.67 17.33 -24.08
N GLU A 44 -13.35 17.34 -24.15
CA GLU A 44 -12.61 17.93 -25.28
C GLU A 44 -12.98 17.30 -26.62
N ILE A 45 -13.13 15.97 -26.66
CA ILE A 45 -13.53 15.26 -27.88
C ILE A 45 -14.93 15.68 -28.33
N VAL A 46 -15.86 15.83 -27.38
CA VAL A 46 -17.27 16.15 -27.67
C VAL A 46 -17.44 17.63 -28.05
N GLU A 47 -16.77 18.53 -27.34
CA GLU A 47 -16.93 19.99 -27.49
C GLU A 47 -16.03 20.55 -28.60
N GLY A 48 -15.01 19.81 -29.03
CA GLY A 48 -14.09 20.21 -30.10
C GLY A 48 -13.14 21.35 -29.72
N GLU A 49 -13.18 21.79 -28.45
CA GLU A 49 -12.27 22.78 -27.89
C GLU A 49 -11.14 22.06 -27.15
N LYS A 50 -9.89 22.30 -27.58
CA LYS A 50 -8.71 21.90 -26.80
C LYS A 50 -8.66 22.76 -25.55
N LEU A 51 -8.85 22.13 -24.41
CA LEU A 51 -8.59 22.74 -23.13
C LEU A 51 -7.08 22.50 -22.89
N ASP A 52 -6.21 23.50 -23.06
CA ASP A 52 -4.82 23.54 -22.53
C ASP A 52 -3.89 22.28 -22.73
N GLU A 53 -2.99 22.26 -23.74
CA GLU A 53 -2.18 21.09 -24.15
C GLU A 53 -1.32 20.40 -23.06
N ASP A 54 -0.99 21.09 -21.96
CA ASP A 54 -0.14 20.57 -20.89
C ASP A 54 -0.89 19.79 -19.79
N LYS A 55 -2.23 19.81 -19.78
CA LYS A 55 -3.06 19.21 -18.70
C LYS A 55 -3.76 17.89 -19.05
N TYR A 56 -3.66 17.41 -20.28
CA TYR A 56 -4.61 16.41 -20.82
C TYR A 56 -3.98 15.10 -21.29
N LYS A 57 -2.83 14.73 -20.74
CA LYS A 57 -2.31 13.38 -20.95
C LYS A 57 -2.98 12.43 -19.98
N ILE A 58 -4.01 11.72 -20.46
CA ILE A 58 -4.50 10.51 -19.79
C ILE A 58 -3.29 9.61 -19.55
N SER A 59 -2.98 9.40 -18.28
CA SER A 59 -1.84 8.62 -17.88
C SER A 59 -2.31 7.34 -17.19
N ARG A 60 -1.69 6.22 -17.54
CA ARG A 60 -1.92 4.97 -16.82
C ARG A 60 -1.10 5.02 -15.53
N HIS A 61 -1.78 5.09 -14.40
CA HIS A 61 -1.19 4.99 -13.08
C HIS A 61 -1.03 3.53 -12.67
N VAL A 62 -0.07 3.24 -11.80
CA VAL A 62 0.20 1.91 -11.25
C VAL A 62 0.41 2.04 -9.76
N GLY A 63 -0.18 1.15 -8.96
CA GLY A 63 -0.12 1.21 -7.51
C GLY A 63 -1.09 0.24 -6.84
N LEU A 64 -1.37 0.51 -5.57
CA LEU A 64 -2.35 -0.17 -4.74
C LEU A 64 -3.64 0.67 -4.65
N ILE A 65 -4.75 0.01 -4.37
CA ILE A 65 -6.06 0.65 -4.21
C ILE A 65 -6.37 0.74 -2.72
N ALA A 66 -6.90 1.89 -2.29
CA ALA A 66 -7.05 2.21 -0.87
C ALA A 66 -8.13 1.35 -0.20
N GLU A 67 -9.18 1.02 -0.95
CA GLU A 67 -10.24 0.12 -0.57
C GLU A 67 -9.73 -1.32 -0.38
N ASP A 68 -8.85 -1.81 -1.27
CA ASP A 68 -8.23 -3.14 -1.10
C ASP A 68 -7.36 -3.17 0.17
N LEU A 69 -6.64 -2.08 0.44
CA LEU A 69 -5.82 -1.95 1.64
C LEU A 69 -6.66 -1.97 2.92
N ALA A 70 -7.81 -1.30 2.90
CA ALA A 70 -8.78 -1.32 4.00
C ALA A 70 -9.38 -2.73 4.19
N GLU A 71 -9.76 -3.40 3.10
CA GLU A 71 -10.30 -4.77 3.11
C GLU A 71 -9.27 -5.78 3.64
N ALA A 72 -7.99 -5.61 3.28
CA ALA A 72 -6.87 -6.38 3.82
C ALA A 72 -6.59 -6.08 5.31
N GLY A 73 -7.28 -5.12 5.92
CA GLY A 73 -7.17 -4.79 7.33
C GLY A 73 -5.97 -3.90 7.68
N LEU A 74 -5.28 -3.30 6.70
CA LEU A 74 -4.18 -2.35 6.91
C LEU A 74 -4.68 -0.90 6.99
N ILE A 75 -5.77 -0.71 7.74
CA ILE A 75 -6.53 0.53 7.82
C ILE A 75 -5.75 1.72 8.40
N GLU A 76 -4.67 1.46 9.16
CA GLU A 76 -3.84 2.52 9.75
C GLU A 76 -3.06 3.35 8.71
N HIS A 77 -3.00 2.88 7.47
CA HIS A 77 -2.35 3.54 6.35
C HIS A 77 -3.33 4.08 5.31
N VAL A 78 -4.64 3.94 5.55
CA VAL A 78 -5.69 4.50 4.71
C VAL A 78 -5.97 5.94 5.16
N VAL A 79 -6.05 6.85 4.19
CA VAL A 79 -6.38 8.25 4.42
C VAL A 79 -7.87 8.44 4.18
N TYR A 80 -8.56 9.01 5.17
CA TYR A 80 -9.98 9.31 5.11
C TYR A 80 -10.23 10.81 5.01
N GLY A 81 -11.20 11.19 4.18
CA GLY A 81 -11.71 12.55 4.05
C GLY A 81 -12.53 12.99 5.25
N SER A 82 -12.94 14.25 5.24
CA SER A 82 -13.79 14.83 6.30
C SER A 82 -15.21 14.23 6.34
N ASP A 83 -15.65 13.64 5.25
CA ASP A 83 -16.91 12.91 5.10
C ASP A 83 -16.83 11.45 5.55
N GLY A 84 -15.61 10.96 5.86
CA GLY A 84 -15.36 9.58 6.23
C GLY A 84 -15.13 8.64 5.05
N GLU A 85 -15.07 9.15 3.82
CA GLU A 85 -14.76 8.36 2.63
C GLU A 85 -13.25 8.15 2.49
N ILE A 86 -12.87 7.07 1.79
CA ILE A 86 -11.47 6.75 1.53
C ILE A 86 -10.94 7.70 0.43
N GLU A 87 -9.89 8.47 0.75
CA GLU A 87 -9.27 9.44 -0.17
C GLU A 87 -7.86 9.03 -0.62
N GLY A 88 -7.23 8.05 0.03
CA GLY A 88 -5.91 7.60 -0.40
C GLY A 88 -5.17 6.67 0.56
N ILE A 89 -3.86 6.59 0.36
CA ILE A 89 -2.94 5.70 1.07
C ILE A 89 -1.67 6.46 1.46
N GLU A 90 -1.17 6.21 2.65
CA GLU A 90 0.17 6.61 3.10
C GLU A 90 1.25 5.64 2.56
N TYR A 91 1.49 5.70 1.24
CA TYR A 91 2.39 4.77 0.52
C TYR A 91 3.80 4.67 1.11
N ASP A 92 4.32 5.79 1.60
CA ASP A 92 5.66 5.88 2.19
C ASP A 92 5.82 5.09 3.50
N ARG A 93 4.72 4.57 4.05
CA ARG A 93 4.72 3.82 5.31
C ARG A 93 4.49 2.33 5.12
N LEU A 94 3.87 1.91 4.03
CA LEU A 94 3.52 0.50 3.81
C LEU A 94 4.71 -0.48 3.88
N TRP A 95 5.90 -0.03 3.47
CA TRP A 95 7.09 -0.89 3.46
C TRP A 95 7.49 -1.39 4.86
N ILE A 96 7.02 -0.77 5.95
CA ILE A 96 7.32 -1.22 7.32
C ILE A 96 6.79 -2.64 7.59
N HIS A 97 5.70 -3.05 6.92
CA HIS A 97 5.14 -4.40 7.03
C HIS A 97 6.08 -5.48 6.47
N LEU A 98 6.99 -5.12 5.56
CA LEU A 98 7.98 -6.04 5.04
C LEU A 98 9.01 -6.45 6.11
N LEU A 99 9.24 -5.64 7.15
CA LEU A 99 10.22 -5.94 8.20
C LEU A 99 9.93 -7.25 8.95
N PRO A 100 8.74 -7.46 9.57
CA PRO A 100 8.43 -8.73 10.21
C PRO A 100 8.35 -9.90 9.20
N VAL A 101 7.80 -9.69 8.01
CA VAL A 101 7.71 -10.71 6.95
C VAL A 101 9.10 -11.23 6.55
N ILE A 102 10.03 -10.33 6.25
CA ILE A 102 11.41 -10.69 5.86
C ILE A 102 12.15 -11.34 7.02
N LYS A 103 11.95 -10.88 8.26
CA LYS A 103 12.56 -11.52 9.44
C LYS A 103 12.12 -12.98 9.57
N GLU A 104 10.83 -13.26 9.40
CA GLU A 104 10.32 -14.62 9.44
C GLU A 104 10.87 -15.47 8.29
N LEU A 105 10.90 -14.93 7.06
CA LEU A 105 11.49 -15.62 5.92
C LEU A 105 12.96 -16.00 6.17
N LYS A 106 13.76 -15.07 6.70
CA LYS A 106 15.17 -15.35 7.05
C LYS A 106 15.31 -16.43 8.11
N ASN A 107 14.45 -16.42 9.14
CA ASN A 107 14.47 -17.44 10.19
C ASN A 107 14.13 -18.82 9.63
N ARG A 108 13.08 -18.90 8.78
CA ARG A 108 12.68 -20.16 8.13
C ARG A 108 13.79 -20.71 7.22
N ILE A 109 14.44 -19.84 6.44
CA ILE A 109 15.58 -20.22 5.60
C ILE A 109 16.70 -20.81 6.45
N LYS A 110 17.12 -20.12 7.51
CA LYS A 110 18.18 -20.59 8.42
C LYS A 110 17.88 -21.99 8.99
N VAL A 111 16.66 -22.20 9.50
CA VAL A 111 16.24 -23.50 10.07
C VAL A 111 16.25 -24.61 9.01
N LEU A 112 15.84 -24.29 7.78
CA LEU A 112 15.86 -25.25 6.68
C LEU A 112 17.30 -25.61 6.25
N GLU A 113 18.20 -24.63 6.21
CA GLU A 113 19.62 -24.83 5.89
C GLU A 113 20.34 -25.66 6.96
N GLU A 114 20.06 -25.42 8.25
CA GLU A 114 20.61 -26.21 9.36
C GLU A 114 20.18 -27.68 9.26
N LYS A 115 18.88 -27.94 9.01
CA LYS A 115 18.35 -29.31 8.83
C LYS A 115 18.98 -30.04 7.64
N GLN A 116 19.24 -29.34 6.55
CA GLN A 116 19.89 -29.93 5.37
C GLN A 116 21.35 -30.30 5.66
N ASN A 117 22.04 -29.55 6.50
CA ASN A 117 23.43 -29.83 6.88
C ASN A 117 23.54 -30.98 7.89
N GLU A 118 22.57 -31.15 8.78
CA GLU A 118 22.50 -32.31 9.70
C GLU A 118 22.15 -33.63 8.99
N SER A 119 21.54 -33.54 7.80
CA SER A 119 21.14 -34.70 6.99
C SER A 119 22.21 -35.13 5.97
N LYS A 120 23.38 -34.48 5.95
CA LYS A 120 24.54 -34.79 5.10
C LYS A 120 25.64 -35.42 5.92
#